data_AF-A0A958UXQ9-F1
#
_entry.id   AF-A0A958UXQ9-F1
#
_cell.length_a   1.000
_cell.length_b   1.000
_cell.length_c   1.000
_cell.angle_alpha   90.00
_cell.angle_beta   90.00
_cell.angle_gamma   90.00
#
_symmetry.space_group_name_H-M   'P 1'
#
loop_
_entity.id
_entity.type
_entity.pdbx_description
1 polymer ?
#
loop_
_entity_poly.entity_id
_entity_poly.type
_entity_poly.pdbx_seq_one_letter_code
_entity_poly.pdbx_strand_id
1 'polypeptide(L)'
;MKKILLFSLILFLVSYKGNAQKKVSKFPEKYYSSIQWRNIGPFRGGRSAAVTGVPGRPNLFYMGATGGGVWRTTDAGNTWDNISDGFFGGSVGAVAVSEWDNNVIYVGMGEKTVRGNVSSGDGMWKSVDAGKTWRHIGLENSRHIPVVRIHPKNPDIVFAAVLGDLYRSSDDRGIYKSVDGGKTWKKVLFSNPDAGACDLILDPNNPRIIYASTWNVRRTPYSLSSGGPGSAIWKSTDEGETWTDISGNEGLPKGIWGISGIAVSPVNSDILWALIENKDGGVYKSTDAGKTWKLINDERKLRQRAWYYTRIYADTRDENTLYVMNVRYHRSKDGGKTFESFNAPHGDHHDLWIAPEDDQRMIIADDGGAQITFDGGENWTTYHNQPTAQFYRVVTDNYFPYRIYGAQQDNSTVRIQYRGDDRFINEKNWEETAGGESAHIAVDPKDNDIVYGGSYDGFLTRINHRTKEVRAVNVWPDNPMGHGAEDFKYRFQWNFP
;
A
#
# COMPACT_ATOMS: atom_id res chain seq x y z
N MET A 1 -76.26 16.31 -32.20
CA MET A 1 -75.92 14.92 -31.77
C MET A 1 -74.45 14.64 -32.06
N LYS A 2 -73.57 14.75 -31.06
CA LYS A 2 -72.21 14.18 -31.11
C LYS A 2 -71.91 13.59 -29.74
N LYS A 3 -71.91 12.25 -29.67
CA LYS A 3 -71.46 11.47 -28.52
C LYS A 3 -69.93 11.53 -28.50
N ILE A 4 -69.36 11.96 -27.38
CA ILE A 4 -67.93 11.81 -27.09
C ILE A 4 -67.76 10.41 -26.50
N LEU A 5 -67.12 9.51 -27.26
CA LEU A 5 -66.67 8.21 -26.78
C LEU A 5 -65.22 8.35 -26.31
N LEU A 6 -64.99 8.19 -25.00
CA LEU A 6 -63.66 7.95 -24.44
C LEU A 6 -63.15 6.60 -24.95
N PHE A 7 -61.98 6.57 -25.59
CA PHE A 7 -61.21 5.36 -25.82
C PHE A 7 -60.03 5.35 -24.85
N SER A 8 -60.10 4.50 -23.82
CA SER A 8 -58.98 4.19 -22.95
C SER A 8 -57.99 3.30 -23.69
N LEU A 9 -56.80 3.83 -23.99
CA LEU A 9 -55.68 3.05 -24.52
C LEU A 9 -54.88 2.48 -23.34
N ILE A 10 -55.09 1.21 -23.02
CA ILE A 10 -54.27 0.45 -22.07
C ILE A 10 -52.95 0.13 -22.77
N LEU A 11 -51.87 0.85 -22.41
CA LEU A 11 -50.51 0.46 -22.79
C LEU A 11 -50.07 -0.72 -21.92
N PHE A 12 -49.97 -1.90 -22.51
CA PHE A 12 -49.24 -3.03 -21.93
C PHE A 12 -47.74 -2.70 -21.94
N LEU A 13 -47.20 -2.30 -20.78
CA LEU A 13 -45.76 -2.26 -20.55
C LEU A 13 -45.24 -3.70 -20.43
N VAL A 14 -44.84 -4.28 -21.57
CA VAL A 14 -44.01 -5.48 -21.57
C VAL A 14 -42.63 -5.07 -21.05
N SER A 15 -42.36 -5.35 -19.78
CA SER A 15 -41.01 -5.24 -19.21
C SER A 15 -40.11 -6.28 -19.85
N TYR A 16 -39.40 -5.89 -20.91
CA TYR A 16 -38.24 -6.63 -21.39
C TYR A 16 -37.15 -6.53 -20.32
N LYS A 17 -37.02 -7.55 -19.47
CA LYS A 17 -35.79 -7.78 -18.70
C LYS A 17 -34.69 -8.14 -19.70
N GLY A 18 -33.99 -7.12 -20.21
CA GLY A 18 -32.77 -7.30 -20.99
C GLY A 18 -31.69 -7.95 -20.13
N ASN A 19 -31.56 -9.28 -20.20
CA ASN A 19 -30.36 -9.98 -19.74
C ASN A 19 -29.21 -9.64 -20.70
N ALA A 20 -28.61 -8.47 -20.52
CA ALA A 20 -27.54 -7.95 -21.36
C ALA A 20 -26.13 -8.47 -20.98
N GLN A 21 -26.03 -9.53 -20.18
CA GLN A 21 -24.77 -10.27 -20.09
C GLN A 21 -24.83 -11.44 -21.07
N LYS A 22 -24.36 -11.19 -22.30
CA LYS A 22 -23.97 -12.28 -23.21
C LYS A 22 -23.06 -13.22 -22.41
N LYS A 23 -23.44 -14.50 -22.30
CA LYS A 23 -22.53 -15.57 -21.88
C LYS A 23 -21.28 -15.44 -22.75
N VAL A 24 -20.18 -14.99 -22.16
CA VAL A 24 -18.88 -14.99 -22.83
C VAL A 24 -18.62 -16.45 -23.20
N SER A 25 -18.54 -16.73 -24.50
CA SER A 25 -18.14 -18.06 -24.98
C SER A 25 -16.72 -18.30 -24.45
N LYS A 26 -16.58 -19.17 -23.45
CA LYS A 26 -15.27 -19.68 -23.08
C LYS A 26 -14.73 -20.43 -24.29
N PHE A 27 -13.62 -19.96 -24.85
CA PHE A 27 -12.91 -20.70 -25.90
C PHE A 27 -12.51 -22.07 -25.32
N PRO A 28 -12.58 -23.16 -26.10
CA PRO A 28 -12.09 -24.46 -25.63
C PRO A 28 -10.62 -24.39 -25.19
N GLU A 29 -10.32 -24.94 -24.02
CA GLU A 29 -9.00 -24.91 -23.38
C GLU A 29 -7.88 -25.43 -24.29
N LYS A 30 -8.18 -26.41 -25.15
CA LYS A 30 -7.24 -26.92 -26.16
C LYS A 30 -6.63 -25.84 -27.05
N TYR A 31 -7.28 -24.69 -27.23
CA TYR A 31 -6.78 -23.60 -28.07
C TYR A 31 -5.76 -22.69 -27.38
N TYR A 32 -5.67 -22.72 -26.05
CA TYR A 32 -4.73 -21.87 -25.30
C TYR A 32 -3.94 -22.60 -24.21
N SER A 33 -4.20 -23.89 -23.97
CA SER A 33 -3.47 -24.72 -22.99
C SER A 33 -1.95 -24.79 -23.20
N SER A 34 -1.48 -24.59 -24.43
CA SER A 34 -0.06 -24.54 -24.76
C SER A 34 0.56 -23.14 -24.65
N ILE A 35 -0.24 -22.10 -24.38
CA ILE A 35 0.25 -20.73 -24.26
C ILE A 35 0.84 -20.54 -22.87
N GLN A 36 2.07 -20.04 -22.82
CA GLN A 36 2.74 -19.70 -21.57
C GLN A 36 2.72 -18.19 -21.35
N TRP A 37 2.49 -17.79 -20.11
CA TRP A 37 2.69 -16.41 -19.69
C TRP A 37 4.16 -16.04 -19.80
N ARG A 38 4.41 -14.84 -20.32
CA ARG A 38 5.75 -14.27 -20.42
C ARG A 38 5.70 -12.85 -19.88
N ASN A 39 6.58 -12.56 -18.94
CA ASN A 39 6.78 -11.20 -18.46
C ASN A 39 7.47 -10.36 -19.55
N ILE A 40 6.90 -9.20 -19.86
CA ILE A 40 7.41 -8.25 -20.87
C ILE A 40 7.76 -6.89 -20.25
N GLY A 41 7.73 -6.79 -18.93
CA GLY A 41 7.97 -5.56 -18.20
C GLY A 41 6.78 -4.57 -18.21
N PRO A 42 7.05 -3.30 -17.88
CA PRO A 42 8.37 -2.76 -17.58
C PRO A 42 8.89 -3.33 -16.26
N PHE A 43 10.21 -3.45 -16.13
CA PHE A 43 10.89 -3.84 -14.90
C PHE A 43 11.01 -2.63 -13.94
N ARG A 44 10.04 -1.71 -14.00
CA ARG A 44 9.97 -0.52 -13.17
C ARG A 44 8.98 -0.79 -12.05
N GLY A 45 9.47 -0.82 -10.82
CA GLY A 45 8.64 -1.17 -9.67
C GLY A 45 7.42 -0.27 -9.54
N GLY A 46 6.34 -0.85 -9.04
CA GLY A 46 5.15 -0.13 -8.60
C GLY A 46 4.96 -0.32 -7.09
N ARG A 47 3.93 0.33 -6.56
CA ARG A 47 3.76 0.50 -5.12
C ARG A 47 3.92 -0.77 -4.30
N SER A 48 4.84 -0.73 -3.34
CA SER A 48 4.97 -1.68 -2.25
C SER A 48 4.40 -1.08 -0.97
N ALA A 49 3.61 -1.87 -0.25
CA ALA A 49 3.02 -1.43 1.03
C ALA A 49 3.66 -2.12 2.23
N ALA A 50 4.52 -3.12 2.03
CA ALA A 50 5.15 -3.87 3.10
C ALA A 50 6.56 -4.28 2.72
N VAL A 51 7.52 -4.14 3.64
CA VAL A 51 8.87 -4.69 3.49
C VAL A 51 9.35 -5.31 4.78
N THR A 52 10.24 -6.29 4.66
CA THR A 52 10.95 -6.84 5.81
C THR A 52 12.29 -7.43 5.36
N GLY A 53 13.34 -7.18 6.13
CA GLY A 53 14.59 -7.94 6.05
C GLY A 53 14.60 -9.09 7.04
N VAL A 54 15.62 -9.94 6.96
CA VAL A 54 15.78 -11.07 7.87
C VAL A 54 17.04 -10.88 8.73
N PRO A 55 16.92 -10.88 10.07
CA PRO A 55 18.08 -10.81 10.97
C PRO A 55 19.09 -11.92 10.69
N GLY A 56 20.38 -11.60 10.67
CA GLY A 56 21.47 -12.55 10.39
C GLY A 56 21.56 -13.01 8.93
N ARG A 57 20.71 -12.48 8.03
CA ARG A 57 20.71 -12.78 6.59
C ARG A 57 20.84 -11.47 5.81
N PRO A 58 22.06 -10.93 5.64
CA PRO A 58 22.27 -9.57 5.16
C PRO A 58 21.67 -9.29 3.77
N ASN A 59 21.58 -10.31 2.91
CA ASN A 59 21.11 -10.17 1.52
C ASN A 59 19.65 -10.60 1.30
N LEU A 60 18.95 -11.04 2.35
CA LEU A 60 17.60 -11.60 2.25
C LEU A 60 16.55 -10.57 2.69
N PHE A 61 15.70 -10.18 1.74
CA PHE A 61 14.60 -9.26 1.98
C PHE A 61 13.34 -9.68 1.22
N TYR A 62 12.21 -9.16 1.68
CA TYR A 62 10.89 -9.40 1.10
C TYR A 62 10.14 -8.09 0.94
N MET A 63 9.29 -8.02 -0.08
CA MET A 63 8.33 -6.95 -0.27
C MET A 63 6.93 -7.50 -0.57
N GLY A 64 5.92 -6.78 -0.10
CA GLY A 64 4.51 -7.00 -0.41
C GLY A 64 4.02 -5.93 -1.38
N ALA A 65 3.80 -6.33 -2.62
CA ALA A 65 3.35 -5.43 -3.68
C ALA A 65 1.85 -5.16 -3.60
N THR A 66 1.45 -3.98 -4.08
CA THR A 66 0.05 -3.66 -4.28
C THR A 66 -0.44 -4.21 -5.62
N GLY A 67 -1.20 -5.30 -5.59
CA GLY A 67 -1.67 -5.99 -6.80
C GLY A 67 -0.66 -6.95 -7.43
N GLY A 68 0.44 -7.28 -6.73
CA GLY A 68 1.55 -8.08 -7.27
C GLY A 68 2.04 -9.21 -6.37
N GLY A 69 1.39 -9.48 -5.24
CA GLY A 69 1.79 -10.57 -4.33
C GLY A 69 3.09 -10.29 -3.55
N VAL A 70 3.78 -11.36 -3.15
CA VAL A 70 5.00 -11.30 -2.33
C VAL A 70 6.22 -11.58 -3.19
N TRP A 71 7.23 -10.73 -3.05
CA TRP A 71 8.51 -10.83 -3.76
C TRP A 71 9.65 -10.99 -2.77
N ARG A 72 10.71 -11.67 -3.21
CA ARG A 72 11.91 -11.95 -2.42
C ARG A 72 13.16 -11.62 -3.23
N THR A 73 14.15 -11.07 -2.56
CA THR A 73 15.53 -10.99 -3.04
C THR A 73 16.44 -11.78 -2.11
N THR A 74 17.44 -12.45 -2.68
CA THR A 74 18.52 -13.15 -1.94
C THR A 74 19.89 -12.55 -2.22
N ASP A 75 19.94 -11.47 -3.01
CA ASP A 75 21.15 -10.80 -3.49
C ASP A 75 21.10 -9.29 -3.20
N ALA A 76 20.45 -8.91 -2.09
CA ALA A 76 20.38 -7.55 -1.60
C ALA A 76 19.72 -6.55 -2.58
N GLY A 77 18.68 -6.99 -3.29
CA GLY A 77 17.86 -6.14 -4.14
C GLY A 77 18.33 -6.03 -5.58
N ASN A 78 19.33 -6.82 -6.00
CA ASN A 78 19.77 -6.85 -7.40
C ASN A 78 18.74 -7.58 -8.28
N THR A 79 18.14 -8.66 -7.77
CA THR A 79 17.05 -9.39 -8.41
C THR A 79 15.92 -9.69 -7.44
N TRP A 80 14.69 -9.76 -7.97
CA TRP A 80 13.47 -10.03 -7.20
C TRP A 80 12.64 -11.12 -7.87
N ASP A 81 12.28 -12.15 -7.10
CA ASP A 81 11.42 -13.25 -7.52
C ASP A 81 10.06 -13.18 -6.83
N ASN A 82 8.98 -13.37 -7.57
CA ASN A 82 7.66 -13.58 -6.98
C ASN A 82 7.59 -14.99 -6.36
N ILE A 83 7.20 -15.07 -5.10
CA ILE A 83 7.10 -16.33 -4.34
C ILE A 83 5.66 -16.70 -3.98
N SER A 84 4.66 -15.89 -4.35
CA SER A 84 3.24 -16.15 -4.07
C SER A 84 2.46 -16.70 -5.26
N ASP A 85 2.97 -16.52 -6.49
CA ASP A 85 2.32 -16.95 -7.71
C ASP A 85 1.98 -18.45 -7.66
N GLY A 86 0.76 -18.77 -8.13
CA GLY A 86 0.20 -20.13 -8.05
C GLY A 86 -0.50 -20.46 -6.72
N PHE A 87 -0.37 -19.63 -5.68
CA PHE A 87 -1.05 -19.82 -4.39
C PHE A 87 -2.07 -18.71 -4.11
N PHE A 88 -1.62 -17.45 -4.13
CA PHE A 88 -2.45 -16.28 -3.90
C PHE A 88 -1.88 -15.05 -4.62
N GLY A 89 -2.64 -13.96 -4.63
CA GLY A 89 -2.24 -12.72 -5.28
C GLY A 89 -3.05 -11.53 -4.80
N GLY A 90 -2.95 -10.41 -5.49
CA GLY A 90 -3.57 -9.15 -5.07
C GLY A 90 -2.64 -8.34 -4.18
N SER A 91 -3.23 -7.49 -3.34
CA SER A 91 -2.47 -6.53 -2.55
C SER A 91 -2.07 -7.11 -1.19
N VAL A 92 -0.80 -6.94 -0.84
CA VAL A 92 -0.22 -7.39 0.42
C VAL A 92 -0.10 -6.22 1.38
N GLY A 93 -0.70 -6.34 2.57
CA GLY A 93 -0.67 -5.31 3.61
C GLY A 93 0.48 -5.47 4.60
N ALA A 94 0.93 -6.71 4.82
CA ALA A 94 2.03 -7.03 5.72
C ALA A 94 2.75 -8.32 5.28
N VAL A 95 4.08 -8.32 5.41
CA VAL A 95 4.92 -9.52 5.29
C VAL A 95 5.80 -9.59 6.54
N ALA A 96 5.76 -10.71 7.24
CA ALA A 96 6.57 -10.93 8.45
C ALA A 96 7.29 -12.28 8.36
N VAL A 97 8.59 -12.28 8.64
CA VAL A 97 9.43 -13.49 8.71
C VAL A 97 9.80 -13.74 10.15
N SER A 98 9.74 -14.99 10.61
CA SER A 98 10.12 -15.31 11.99
C SER A 98 11.63 -15.12 12.19
N GLU A 99 12.00 -14.44 13.28
CA GLU A 99 13.39 -14.30 13.74
C GLU A 99 13.97 -15.64 14.22
N TRP A 100 13.13 -16.53 14.73
CA TRP A 100 13.52 -17.83 15.26
C TRP A 100 13.74 -18.88 14.16
N ASP A 101 12.82 -18.95 13.20
CA ASP A 101 12.90 -19.85 12.05
C ASP A 101 12.54 -19.08 10.77
N ASN A 102 13.56 -18.68 10.02
CA ASN A 102 13.35 -17.86 8.81
C ASN A 102 12.63 -18.60 7.66
N ASN A 103 12.30 -19.90 7.81
CA ASN A 103 11.40 -20.58 6.89
C ASN A 103 9.93 -20.22 7.10
N VAL A 104 9.57 -19.75 8.30
CA VAL A 104 8.20 -19.37 8.64
C VAL A 104 7.94 -17.93 8.23
N ILE A 105 7.00 -17.75 7.30
CA ILE A 105 6.58 -16.46 6.78
C ILE A 105 5.07 -16.34 6.96
N TYR A 106 4.61 -15.21 7.48
CA TYR A 106 3.20 -14.84 7.54
C TYR A 106 2.94 -13.62 6.66
N VAL A 107 1.81 -13.65 5.96
CA VAL A 107 1.40 -12.58 5.04
C VAL A 107 -0.03 -12.17 5.37
N GLY A 108 -0.21 -10.88 5.64
CA GLY A 108 -1.51 -10.25 5.82
C GLY A 108 -1.93 -9.56 4.53
N MET A 109 -3.12 -9.89 4.03
CA MET A 109 -3.61 -9.39 2.75
C MET A 109 -4.41 -8.08 2.91
N GLY A 110 -4.48 -7.32 1.81
CA GLY A 110 -5.22 -6.07 1.70
C GLY A 110 -4.36 -4.84 1.97
N GLU A 111 -4.49 -3.83 1.12
CA GLU A 111 -3.66 -2.61 1.22
C GLU A 111 -3.90 -1.88 2.54
N LYS A 112 -2.82 -1.36 3.12
CA LYS A 112 -2.88 -0.48 4.31
C LYS A 112 -3.07 1.00 3.96
N THR A 113 -2.74 1.39 2.73
CA THR A 113 -2.92 2.73 2.18
C THR A 113 -4.37 2.91 1.69
N VAL A 114 -5.25 3.41 2.56
CA VAL A 114 -6.70 3.35 2.39
C VAL A 114 -7.25 4.33 1.34
N ARG A 115 -6.76 4.34 0.10
CA ARG A 115 -7.26 5.21 -0.99
C ARG A 115 -8.72 4.88 -1.38
N GLY A 116 -9.39 5.73 -2.15
CA GLY A 116 -10.79 5.48 -2.58
C GLY A 116 -10.97 4.20 -3.41
N ASN A 117 -9.92 3.79 -4.13
CA ASN A 117 -9.81 2.58 -4.96
C ASN A 117 -8.94 1.48 -4.32
N VAL A 118 -8.83 1.49 -2.99
CA VAL A 118 -8.04 0.52 -2.24
C VAL A 118 -8.50 -0.93 -2.48
N SER A 119 -7.56 -1.84 -2.66
CA SER A 119 -7.85 -3.27 -2.83
C SER A 119 -7.88 -3.97 -1.47
N SER A 120 -8.98 -4.66 -1.19
CA SER A 120 -9.08 -5.57 -0.03
C SER A 120 -8.37 -6.90 -0.30
N GLY A 121 -7.93 -7.54 0.76
CA GLY A 121 -7.38 -8.90 0.78
C GLY A 121 -8.37 -9.94 1.29
N ASP A 122 -7.89 -11.17 1.36
CA ASP A 122 -8.66 -12.38 1.67
C ASP A 122 -8.23 -13.06 2.99
N GLY A 123 -7.46 -12.37 3.83
CA GLY A 123 -7.04 -12.87 5.14
C GLY A 123 -5.54 -13.11 5.27
N MET A 124 -5.19 -14.16 6.00
CA MET A 124 -3.82 -14.51 6.36
C MET A 124 -3.32 -15.71 5.56
N TRP A 125 -2.06 -15.65 5.13
CA TRP A 125 -1.34 -16.75 4.50
C TRP A 125 -0.06 -17.08 5.28
N LYS A 126 0.33 -18.36 5.26
CA LYS A 126 1.55 -18.85 5.91
C LYS A 126 2.36 -19.74 4.99
N SER A 127 3.67 -19.58 5.04
CA SER A 127 4.65 -20.55 4.54
C SER A 127 5.50 -21.08 5.70
N VAL A 128 5.97 -22.32 5.56
CA VAL A 128 6.92 -22.97 6.50
C VAL A 128 8.17 -23.48 5.78
N ASP A 129 8.37 -23.05 4.53
CA ASP A 129 9.45 -23.49 3.65
C ASP A 129 10.06 -22.31 2.85
N ALA A 130 10.10 -21.14 3.49
CA ALA A 130 10.64 -19.89 2.94
C ALA A 130 9.93 -19.43 1.65
N GLY A 131 8.62 -19.63 1.59
CA GLY A 131 7.74 -19.19 0.52
C GLY A 131 7.69 -20.11 -0.71
N LYS A 132 8.16 -21.37 -0.60
CA LYS A 132 8.00 -22.35 -1.69
C LYS A 132 6.56 -22.84 -1.79
N THR A 133 5.90 -23.00 -0.65
CA THR A 133 4.49 -23.33 -0.56
C THR A 133 3.78 -22.46 0.46
N TRP A 134 2.48 -22.25 0.23
CA TRP A 134 1.65 -21.39 1.06
C TRP A 134 0.32 -22.07 1.42
N ARG A 135 -0.21 -21.69 2.59
CA ARG A 135 -1.53 -22.10 3.07
C ARG A 135 -2.29 -20.88 3.55
N HIS A 136 -3.56 -20.78 3.16
CA HIS A 136 -4.49 -19.85 3.77
C HIS A 136 -4.79 -20.30 5.19
N ILE A 137 -4.77 -19.37 6.14
CA ILE A 137 -4.85 -19.64 7.58
C ILE A 137 -5.92 -18.75 8.26
N GLY A 138 -6.98 -18.40 7.53
CA GLY A 138 -8.17 -17.73 8.08
C GLY A 138 -8.15 -16.21 8.02
N LEU A 139 -9.07 -15.60 8.79
CA LEU A 139 -9.39 -14.17 8.78
C LEU A 139 -9.94 -13.66 7.43
N GLU A 140 -10.81 -14.43 6.76
CA GLU A 140 -11.32 -14.11 5.41
C GLU A 140 -12.03 -12.75 5.33
N ASN A 141 -12.67 -12.32 6.43
CA ASN A 141 -13.41 -11.07 6.51
C ASN A 141 -12.57 -9.87 6.98
N SER A 142 -11.26 -10.06 7.19
CA SER A 142 -10.36 -9.03 7.69
C SER A 142 -10.23 -7.83 6.76
N ARG A 143 -10.36 -8.03 5.44
CA ARG A 143 -10.22 -7.05 4.35
C ARG A 143 -8.85 -6.37 4.25
N HIS A 144 -8.30 -5.86 5.34
CA HIS A 144 -7.06 -5.09 5.39
C HIS A 144 -6.29 -5.47 6.66
N ILE A 145 -5.13 -6.12 6.48
CA ILE A 145 -4.22 -6.51 7.57
C ILE A 145 -2.93 -5.71 7.44
N PRO A 146 -2.86 -4.49 8.00
CA PRO A 146 -1.71 -3.60 7.85
C PRO A 146 -0.44 -4.03 8.59
N VAL A 147 -0.55 -4.87 9.62
CA VAL A 147 0.58 -5.29 10.45
C VAL A 147 0.43 -6.73 10.89
N VAL A 148 1.53 -7.48 10.78
CA VAL A 148 1.70 -8.81 11.38
C VAL A 148 2.95 -8.79 12.24
N ARG A 149 2.89 -9.38 13.44
CA ARG A 149 4.03 -9.54 14.35
C ARG A 149 4.12 -10.98 14.82
N ILE A 150 5.33 -11.51 14.83
CA ILE A 150 5.63 -12.89 15.25
C ILE A 150 6.42 -12.80 16.54
N HIS A 151 6.11 -13.64 17.52
CA HIS A 151 6.89 -13.69 18.75
C HIS A 151 8.35 -14.11 18.42
N PRO A 152 9.37 -13.40 18.95
CA PRO A 152 10.76 -13.52 18.48
C PRO A 152 11.39 -14.89 18.75
N LYS A 153 10.84 -15.67 19.69
CA LYS A 153 11.34 -17.00 20.08
C LYS A 153 10.35 -18.13 19.83
N ASN A 154 9.18 -17.85 19.25
CA ASN A 154 8.18 -18.88 18.98
C ASN A 154 7.32 -18.49 17.76
N PRO A 155 7.57 -19.08 16.58
CA PRO A 155 6.84 -18.74 15.35
C PRO A 155 5.36 -19.13 15.35
N ASP A 156 4.89 -19.91 16.32
CA ASP A 156 3.47 -20.27 16.45
C ASP A 156 2.65 -19.20 17.18
N ILE A 157 3.32 -18.28 17.90
CA ILE A 157 2.67 -17.12 18.50
C ILE A 157 2.77 -15.96 17.52
N VAL A 158 1.64 -15.59 16.93
CA VAL A 158 1.54 -14.55 15.89
C VAL A 158 0.34 -13.66 16.15
N PHE A 159 0.53 -12.36 15.89
CA PHE A 159 -0.49 -11.34 16.01
C PHE A 159 -0.77 -10.70 14.65
N ALA A 160 -2.05 -10.46 14.38
CA ALA A 160 -2.51 -9.73 13.20
C ALA A 160 -3.31 -8.51 13.63
N ALA A 161 -2.89 -7.33 13.17
CA ALA A 161 -3.68 -6.11 13.26
C ALA A 161 -4.64 -6.05 12.09
N VAL A 162 -5.94 -6.08 12.38
CA VAL A 162 -7.00 -6.05 11.36
C VAL A 162 -7.68 -4.69 11.39
N LEU A 163 -7.47 -3.93 10.30
CA LEU A 163 -8.13 -2.64 10.09
C LEU A 163 -9.60 -2.84 9.74
N GLY A 164 -9.94 -3.90 9.01
CA GLY A 164 -11.33 -4.26 8.70
C GLY A 164 -11.94 -3.48 7.53
N ASP A 165 -13.24 -3.69 7.32
CA ASP A 165 -13.99 -3.15 6.18
C ASP A 165 -14.16 -1.63 6.26
N LEU A 166 -13.59 -0.90 5.30
CA LEU A 166 -13.58 0.57 5.26
C LEU A 166 -14.95 1.17 4.92
N TYR A 167 -15.87 0.40 4.36
CA TYR A 167 -17.14 0.88 3.80
C TYR A 167 -18.35 0.60 4.70
N ARG A 168 -18.23 -0.32 5.68
CA ARG A 168 -19.28 -0.59 6.67
C ARG A 168 -18.74 -0.96 8.05
N SER A 169 -19.56 -0.79 9.08
CA SER A 169 -19.30 -1.30 10.42
C SER A 169 -19.14 -2.83 10.37
N SER A 170 -18.15 -3.35 11.10
CA SER A 170 -17.91 -4.79 11.20
C SER A 170 -17.25 -5.15 12.51
N ASP A 171 -17.66 -6.28 13.07
CA ASP A 171 -17.02 -6.87 14.24
C ASP A 171 -15.67 -7.52 13.91
N ASP A 172 -15.30 -7.71 12.64
CA ASP A 172 -14.05 -8.38 12.25
C ASP A 172 -12.77 -7.57 12.56
N ARG A 173 -12.92 -6.33 13.01
CA ARG A 173 -11.83 -5.40 13.37
C ARG A 173 -11.09 -5.82 14.64
N GLY A 174 -9.85 -5.37 14.79
CA GLY A 174 -9.09 -5.48 16.05
C GLY A 174 -7.76 -6.20 15.95
N ILE A 175 -7.20 -6.61 17.10
CA ILE A 175 -5.99 -7.46 17.16
C ILE A 175 -6.41 -8.90 17.36
N TYR A 176 -5.87 -9.78 16.53
CA TYR A 176 -6.02 -11.22 16.65
C TYR A 176 -4.68 -11.85 17.05
N LYS A 177 -4.72 -12.81 17.97
CA LYS A 177 -3.59 -13.63 18.41
C LYS A 177 -3.85 -15.09 18.03
N SER A 178 -2.85 -15.73 17.48
CA SER A 178 -2.78 -17.19 17.36
C SER A 178 -1.61 -17.69 18.21
N VAL A 179 -1.76 -18.89 18.78
CA VAL A 179 -0.72 -19.59 19.56
C VAL A 179 -0.41 -20.97 18.97
N ASP A 180 -1.00 -21.29 17.82
CA ASP A 180 -0.87 -22.57 17.11
C ASP A 180 -0.42 -22.37 15.65
N GLY A 181 0.19 -21.22 15.39
CA GLY A 181 0.76 -20.86 14.10
C GLY A 181 -0.28 -20.56 13.03
N GLY A 182 -1.42 -20.00 13.43
CA GLY A 182 -2.49 -19.54 12.54
C GLY A 182 -3.59 -20.58 12.28
N LYS A 183 -3.60 -21.74 12.95
CA LYS A 183 -4.70 -22.70 12.79
C LYS A 183 -5.98 -22.17 13.41
N THR A 184 -5.85 -21.45 14.53
CA THR A 184 -6.94 -20.73 15.17
C THR A 184 -6.52 -19.32 15.55
N TRP A 185 -7.49 -18.40 15.57
CA TRP A 185 -7.29 -17.00 15.92
C TRP A 185 -8.27 -16.55 17.00
N LYS A 186 -7.74 -15.96 18.07
CA LYS A 186 -8.51 -15.32 19.14
C LYS A 186 -8.44 -13.81 18.95
N LYS A 187 -9.58 -13.13 18.87
CA LYS A 187 -9.63 -11.66 18.94
C LYS A 187 -9.32 -11.23 20.38
N VAL A 188 -8.23 -10.50 20.56
CA VAL A 188 -7.72 -10.12 21.89
C VAL A 188 -7.86 -8.63 22.18
N LEU A 189 -8.01 -7.79 21.15
CA LEU A 189 -8.37 -6.38 21.29
C LEU A 189 -9.47 -6.05 20.29
N PHE A 190 -10.56 -5.47 20.78
CA PHE A 190 -11.65 -4.93 19.97
C PHE A 190 -12.08 -3.61 20.59
N SER A 191 -12.04 -2.53 19.79
CA SER A 191 -12.49 -1.22 20.27
C SER A 191 -13.97 -1.01 20.01
N ASN A 192 -14.38 -1.03 18.74
CA ASN A 192 -15.78 -1.01 18.31
C ASN A 192 -15.88 -1.39 16.80
N PRO A 193 -17.09 -1.51 16.23
CA PRO A 193 -17.29 -1.90 14.82
C PRO A 193 -16.76 -0.90 13.76
N ASP A 194 -16.37 0.31 14.15
CA ASP A 194 -15.89 1.37 13.25
C ASP A 194 -14.38 1.64 13.36
N ALA A 195 -13.75 1.21 14.45
CA ALA A 195 -12.33 1.39 14.72
C ALA A 195 -11.55 0.07 14.63
N GLY A 196 -10.66 -0.04 13.66
CA GLY A 196 -9.80 -1.21 13.44
C GLY A 196 -8.36 -0.96 13.83
N ALA A 197 -7.59 -2.04 14.01
CA ALA A 197 -6.18 -1.91 14.38
C ALA A 197 -5.35 -1.50 13.15
N CYS A 198 -4.49 -0.50 13.32
CA CYS A 198 -3.68 0.07 12.24
C CYS A 198 -2.17 0.01 12.49
N ASP A 199 -1.77 -0.15 13.76
CA ASP A 199 -0.38 -0.39 14.15
C ASP A 199 -0.29 -1.38 15.33
N LEU A 200 0.84 -2.09 15.41
CA LEU A 200 1.12 -3.09 16.42
C LEU A 200 2.64 -3.29 16.55
N ILE A 201 3.15 -3.22 17.78
CA ILE A 201 4.57 -3.43 18.06
C ILE A 201 4.74 -4.21 19.37
N LEU A 202 5.58 -5.25 19.31
CA LEU A 202 6.09 -5.93 20.50
C LEU A 202 7.33 -5.16 20.94
N ASP A 203 7.47 -4.93 22.25
CA ASP A 203 8.70 -4.39 22.79
C ASP A 203 9.89 -5.32 22.43
N PRO A 204 10.92 -4.80 21.74
CA PRO A 204 12.05 -5.60 21.26
C PRO A 204 12.80 -6.34 22.38
N ASN A 205 12.78 -5.80 23.62
CA ASN A 205 13.49 -6.39 24.76
C ASN A 205 12.58 -7.26 25.63
N ASN A 206 11.26 -7.15 25.51
CA ASN A 206 10.31 -7.92 26.31
C ASN A 206 8.98 -8.11 25.57
N PRO A 207 8.80 -9.19 24.79
CA PRO A 207 7.62 -9.39 23.94
C PRO A 207 6.29 -9.58 24.70
N ARG A 208 6.31 -9.64 26.04
CA ARG A 208 5.08 -9.55 26.86
C ARG A 208 4.48 -8.15 26.86
N ILE A 209 5.29 -7.13 26.62
CA ILE A 209 4.84 -5.74 26.50
C ILE A 209 4.52 -5.48 25.03
N ILE A 210 3.27 -5.10 24.77
CA ILE A 210 2.80 -4.87 23.41
C ILE A 210 2.05 -3.54 23.38
N TYR A 211 2.28 -2.77 22.32
CA TYR A 211 1.55 -1.55 22.03
C TYR A 211 0.81 -1.69 20.72
N ALA A 212 -0.40 -1.13 20.64
CA ALA A 212 -1.21 -1.14 19.44
C ALA A 212 -1.94 0.19 19.27
N SER A 213 -2.33 0.51 18.05
CA SER A 213 -3.24 1.63 17.79
C SER A 213 -4.46 1.19 17.00
N THR A 214 -5.61 1.74 17.37
CA THR A 214 -6.87 1.59 16.64
C THR A 214 -7.26 2.91 16.00
N TRP A 215 -7.98 2.82 14.87
CA TRP A 215 -8.33 3.95 14.04
C TRP A 215 -9.75 3.81 13.49
N ASN A 216 -10.60 4.76 13.85
CA ASN A 216 -11.92 4.93 13.27
C ASN A 216 -11.78 5.54 11.88
N VAL A 217 -12.15 4.78 10.85
CA VAL A 217 -11.99 5.18 9.46
C VAL A 217 -13.14 4.72 8.60
N ARG A 218 -13.63 5.63 7.75
CA ARG A 218 -14.67 5.37 6.74
C ARG A 218 -14.28 5.90 5.38
N ARG A 219 -14.53 5.09 4.35
CA ARG A 219 -14.43 5.48 2.95
C ARG A 219 -15.78 5.39 2.26
N THR A 220 -16.00 6.32 1.35
CA THR A 220 -17.01 6.23 0.27
C THR A 220 -16.30 6.50 -1.05
N PRO A 221 -16.95 6.32 -2.22
CA PRO A 221 -16.36 6.69 -3.50
C PRO A 221 -15.90 8.16 -3.61
N TYR A 222 -16.40 9.05 -2.74
CA TYR A 222 -16.17 10.50 -2.81
C TYR A 222 -15.81 11.15 -1.47
N SER A 223 -15.59 10.38 -0.39
CA SER A 223 -15.23 10.95 0.92
C SER A 223 -14.33 10.03 1.77
N LEU A 224 -13.66 10.65 2.74
CA LEU A 224 -12.91 10.02 3.81
C LEU A 224 -13.33 10.64 5.14
N SER A 225 -13.60 9.80 6.13
CA SER A 225 -13.66 10.21 7.54
C SER A 225 -12.51 9.55 8.27
N SER A 226 -11.75 10.35 9.03
CA SER A 226 -10.60 9.90 9.81
C SER A 226 -10.74 10.36 11.25
N GLY A 227 -10.70 9.39 12.16
CA GLY A 227 -10.75 9.61 13.60
C GLY A 227 -12.14 9.65 14.19
N GLY A 228 -12.21 9.45 15.51
CA GLY A 228 -13.46 9.33 16.25
C GLY A 228 -13.42 8.24 17.32
N PRO A 229 -14.59 7.88 17.89
CA PRO A 229 -14.68 6.90 18.97
C PRO A 229 -13.97 5.59 18.65
N GLY A 230 -13.19 5.11 19.62
CA GLY A 230 -12.38 3.90 19.50
C GLY A 230 -11.06 4.07 18.77
N SER A 231 -10.71 5.28 18.31
CA SER A 231 -9.33 5.56 17.91
C SER A 231 -8.50 5.83 19.17
N ALA A 232 -7.50 5.01 19.43
CA ALA A 232 -6.73 5.05 20.67
C ALA A 232 -5.37 4.34 20.52
N ILE A 233 -4.50 4.54 21.52
CA ILE A 233 -3.27 3.79 21.76
C ILE A 233 -3.52 2.85 22.94
N TRP A 234 -3.14 1.59 22.78
CA TRP A 234 -3.35 0.53 23.74
C TRP A 234 -2.03 -0.04 24.21
N LYS A 235 -1.98 -0.48 25.46
CA LYS A 235 -0.85 -1.21 26.03
C LYS A 235 -1.32 -2.52 26.64
N SER A 236 -0.60 -3.59 26.35
CA SER A 236 -0.67 -4.86 27.07
C SER A 236 0.65 -5.13 27.79
N THR A 237 0.59 -5.80 28.93
CA THR A 237 1.77 -6.25 29.70
C THR A 237 1.79 -7.76 29.92
N ASP A 238 0.86 -8.48 29.30
CA ASP A 238 0.62 -9.92 29.46
C ASP A 238 0.53 -10.62 28.10
N GLU A 239 1.37 -10.19 27.16
CA GLU A 239 1.48 -10.77 25.81
C GLU A 239 0.17 -10.67 25.00
N GLY A 240 -0.54 -9.56 25.18
CA GLY A 240 -1.75 -9.23 24.45
C GLY A 240 -3.01 -9.93 24.96
N GLU A 241 -3.00 -10.57 26.13
CA GLU A 241 -4.22 -11.18 26.70
C GLU A 241 -5.19 -10.13 27.25
N THR A 242 -4.66 -9.06 27.86
CA THR A 242 -5.44 -7.89 28.30
C THR A 242 -4.81 -6.59 27.81
N TRP A 243 -5.66 -5.56 27.66
CA TRP A 243 -5.27 -4.28 27.08
C TRP A 243 -5.83 -3.12 27.89
N THR A 244 -5.00 -2.09 28.07
CA THR A 244 -5.36 -0.82 28.70
C THR A 244 -5.30 0.28 27.66
N ASP A 245 -6.37 1.07 27.54
CA ASP A 245 -6.36 2.31 26.76
C ASP A 245 -5.46 3.34 27.48
N ILE A 246 -4.41 3.79 26.81
CA ILE A 246 -3.47 4.78 27.33
C ILE A 246 -3.56 6.14 26.60
N SER A 247 -4.53 6.33 25.69
CA SER A 247 -4.75 7.62 25.01
C SER A 247 -5.19 8.73 25.97
N GLY A 248 -5.69 8.38 27.15
CA GLY A 248 -6.06 9.33 28.20
C GLY A 248 -4.89 9.88 29.01
N ASN A 249 -3.70 9.27 28.92
CA ASN A 249 -2.55 9.57 29.77
C ASN A 249 -2.07 11.02 29.64
N GLU A 250 -1.34 11.49 30.67
CA GLU A 250 -0.86 12.86 30.76
C GLU A 250 0.03 13.23 29.57
N GLY A 251 -0.21 14.41 29.01
CA GLY A 251 0.56 14.99 27.90
C GLY A 251 0.12 14.59 26.49
N LEU A 252 -0.77 13.61 26.33
CA LEU A 252 -1.38 13.27 25.03
C LEU A 252 -2.51 14.26 24.65
N PRO A 253 -2.76 14.47 23.34
CA PRO A 253 -3.73 15.46 22.90
C PRO A 253 -5.16 15.03 23.20
N LYS A 254 -6.06 16.00 23.40
CA LYS A 254 -7.49 15.76 23.57
C LYS A 254 -8.24 15.97 22.25
N GLY A 255 -9.55 15.70 22.24
CA GLY A 255 -10.41 15.89 21.06
C GLY A 255 -10.43 14.69 20.12
N ILE A 256 -10.68 14.94 18.82
CA ILE A 256 -10.80 13.88 17.81
C ILE A 256 -9.44 13.21 17.60
N TRP A 257 -9.39 11.91 17.83
CA TRP A 257 -8.21 11.09 17.65
C TRP A 257 -8.28 10.35 16.32
N GLY A 258 -7.28 10.54 15.44
CA GLY A 258 -7.16 9.91 14.14
C GLY A 258 -6.23 8.70 14.12
N ILE A 259 -5.59 8.44 12.97
CA ILE A 259 -4.57 7.39 12.86
C ILE A 259 -3.35 7.72 13.74
N SER A 260 -2.71 6.69 14.31
CA SER A 260 -1.46 6.87 15.06
C SER A 260 -0.49 5.71 14.82
N GLY A 261 0.80 6.05 14.74
CA GLY A 261 1.91 5.09 14.66
C GLY A 261 2.71 5.12 15.95
N ILE A 262 3.26 3.98 16.37
CA ILE A 262 3.97 3.80 17.64
C ILE A 262 5.33 3.16 17.39
N ALA A 263 6.38 3.73 17.96
CA ALA A 263 7.70 3.13 18.03
C ALA A 263 8.12 2.93 19.49
N VAL A 264 8.73 1.78 19.78
CA VAL A 264 9.43 1.48 21.03
C VAL A 264 10.91 1.46 20.70
N SER A 265 11.75 2.12 21.50
CA SER A 265 13.19 2.08 21.30
C SER A 265 13.73 0.66 21.56
N PRO A 266 14.40 0.03 20.58
CA PRO A 266 15.12 -1.23 20.81
C PRO A 266 16.26 -1.09 21.82
N VAL A 267 16.81 0.11 22.00
CA VAL A 267 17.91 0.40 22.94
C VAL A 267 17.39 0.60 24.38
N ASN A 268 16.16 1.09 24.54
CA ASN A 268 15.57 1.35 25.85
C ASN A 268 14.03 1.26 25.83
N SER A 269 13.48 0.19 26.40
CA SER A 269 12.03 -0.09 26.44
C SER A 269 11.17 0.97 27.16
N ASP A 270 11.76 1.85 27.97
CA ASP A 270 11.02 2.96 28.59
C ASP A 270 10.78 4.11 27.60
N ILE A 271 11.52 4.17 26.49
CA ILE A 271 11.41 5.22 25.49
C ILE A 271 10.44 4.79 24.38
N LEU A 272 9.40 5.60 24.18
CA LEU A 272 8.44 5.44 23.09
C LEU A 272 8.25 6.74 22.33
N TRP A 273 7.88 6.60 21.08
CA TRP A 273 7.35 7.69 20.26
C TRP A 273 5.98 7.34 19.70
N ALA A 274 5.12 8.34 19.59
CA ALA A 274 3.84 8.22 18.92
C ALA A 274 3.66 9.37 17.93
N LEU A 275 3.38 9.05 16.67
CA LEU A 275 2.98 10.02 15.65
C LEU A 275 1.45 10.02 15.57
N ILE A 276 0.82 11.15 15.87
CA ILE A 276 -0.63 11.20 16.11
C ILE A 276 -1.33 12.18 15.16
N GLU A 277 -2.32 11.69 14.40
CA GLU A 277 -3.28 12.53 13.70
C GLU A 277 -4.28 13.15 14.69
N ASN A 278 -4.05 14.42 15.01
CA ASN A 278 -4.93 15.24 15.83
C ASN A 278 -4.75 16.71 15.42
N LYS A 279 -5.73 17.57 15.73
CA LYS A 279 -5.64 19.02 15.53
C LYS A 279 -4.35 19.60 16.14
N ASP A 280 -4.08 19.20 17.38
CA ASP A 280 -2.92 19.57 18.20
C ASP A 280 -1.87 18.45 18.22
N GLY A 281 -1.92 17.54 17.24
CA GLY A 281 -1.06 16.36 17.15
C GLY A 281 0.34 16.64 16.60
N GLY A 282 1.16 15.59 16.57
CA GLY A 282 2.59 15.66 16.25
C GLY A 282 3.29 14.38 16.65
N VAL A 283 4.60 14.47 16.88
CA VAL A 283 5.41 13.42 17.50
C VAL A 283 5.42 13.66 19.01
N TYR A 284 4.95 12.67 19.75
CA TYR A 284 5.01 12.61 21.21
C TYR A 284 6.09 11.63 21.63
N LYS A 285 6.77 11.92 22.74
CA LYS A 285 7.74 11.03 23.36
C LYS A 285 7.33 10.70 24.79
N SER A 286 7.50 9.45 25.17
CA SER A 286 7.45 8.96 26.54
C SER A 286 8.82 8.42 26.92
N THR A 287 9.17 8.54 28.20
CA THR A 287 10.41 7.98 28.80
C THR A 287 10.10 7.14 30.03
N ASP A 288 8.86 6.68 30.18
CA ASP A 288 8.37 5.91 31.31
C ASP A 288 7.40 4.79 30.86
N ALA A 289 7.69 4.23 29.69
CA ALA A 289 6.93 3.16 29.05
C ALA A 289 5.46 3.52 28.73
N GLY A 290 5.19 4.81 28.45
CA GLY A 290 3.89 5.31 28.00
C GLY A 290 2.96 5.79 29.11
N LYS A 291 3.46 5.99 30.34
CA LYS A 291 2.65 6.53 31.46
C LYS A 291 2.46 8.04 31.33
N THR A 292 3.50 8.77 30.94
CA THR A 292 3.44 10.19 30.62
C THR A 292 4.05 10.46 29.25
N TRP A 293 3.57 11.52 28.60
CA TRP A 293 3.97 11.89 27.26
C TRP A 293 4.30 13.38 27.17
N LYS A 294 5.09 13.74 26.17
CA LYS A 294 5.37 15.13 25.82
C LYS A 294 5.33 15.30 24.31
N LEU A 295 4.60 16.30 23.82
CA LEU A 295 4.73 16.75 22.43
C LEU A 295 6.14 17.32 22.23
N ILE A 296 6.90 16.73 21.31
CA ILE A 296 8.29 17.13 21.06
C ILE A 296 8.47 17.79 19.68
N ASN A 297 7.56 17.54 18.73
CA ASN A 297 7.54 18.19 17.43
C ASN A 297 6.11 18.19 16.86
N ASP A 298 5.64 19.33 16.38
CA ASP A 298 4.28 19.54 15.85
C ASP A 298 4.23 19.81 14.34
N GLU A 299 5.38 19.71 13.65
CA GLU A 299 5.52 20.07 12.23
C GLU A 299 4.51 19.32 11.36
N ARG A 300 3.75 20.08 10.55
CA ARG A 300 2.72 19.52 9.66
C ARG A 300 3.29 18.57 8.60
N LYS A 301 4.55 18.77 8.18
CA LYS A 301 5.21 17.94 7.15
C LYS A 301 5.25 16.45 7.54
N LEU A 302 5.35 16.15 8.83
CA LEU A 302 5.38 14.78 9.36
C LEU A 302 4.01 14.08 9.30
N ARG A 303 2.93 14.83 9.09
CA ARG A 303 1.54 14.35 9.16
C ARG A 303 0.71 14.77 7.94
N GLN A 304 1.36 15.19 6.85
CA GLN A 304 0.64 15.40 5.60
C GLN A 304 0.01 14.08 5.16
N ARG A 305 -1.23 14.13 4.66
CA ARG A 305 -2.02 12.93 4.29
C ARG A 305 -1.91 11.80 5.32
N ALA A 306 -2.17 12.07 6.60
CA ALA A 306 -1.98 11.12 7.71
C ALA A 306 -2.53 9.70 7.42
N TRP A 307 -3.73 9.60 6.85
CA TRP A 307 -4.36 8.34 6.40
C TRP A 307 -3.51 7.47 5.46
N TYR A 308 -2.44 8.01 4.87
CA TYR A 308 -1.57 7.36 3.89
C TYR A 308 -0.18 7.02 4.48
N TYR A 309 0.41 7.87 5.33
CA TYR A 309 1.82 7.71 5.76
C TYR A 309 2.09 7.59 7.26
N THR A 310 1.10 7.63 8.17
CA THR A 310 1.36 7.69 9.62
C THR A 310 2.09 6.43 10.15
N ARG A 311 3.43 6.47 10.09
CA ARG A 311 4.39 5.45 10.53
C ARG A 311 5.62 6.11 11.10
N ILE A 312 6.13 5.55 12.19
CA ILE A 312 7.30 6.03 12.91
C ILE A 312 8.14 4.82 13.34
N TYR A 313 9.45 4.90 13.19
CA TYR A 313 10.38 3.81 13.48
C TYR A 313 11.53 4.34 14.31
N ALA A 314 11.90 3.62 15.36
CA ALA A 314 13.08 3.90 16.16
C ALA A 314 14.28 3.18 15.54
N ASP A 315 15.44 3.83 15.58
CA ASP A 315 16.70 3.21 15.22
C ASP A 315 17.03 2.05 16.17
N THR A 316 17.75 1.04 15.66
CA THR A 316 18.02 -0.21 16.38
C THR A 316 19.24 -0.13 17.29
N ARG A 317 20.11 0.87 17.10
CA ARG A 317 21.37 1.05 17.83
C ARG A 317 21.49 2.42 18.51
N ASP A 318 20.74 3.42 18.07
CA ASP A 318 20.75 4.77 18.63
C ASP A 318 19.40 5.18 19.24
N GLU A 319 19.38 5.51 20.54
CA GLU A 319 18.17 5.93 21.25
C GLU A 319 17.59 7.29 20.81
N ASN A 320 18.33 8.08 20.03
CA ASN A 320 17.93 9.40 19.57
C ASN A 320 17.59 9.46 18.08
N THR A 321 17.86 8.39 17.33
CA THR A 321 17.55 8.34 15.91
C THR A 321 16.18 7.74 15.67
N LEU A 322 15.36 8.40 14.85
CA LEU A 322 14.03 7.93 14.44
C LEU A 322 13.66 8.41 13.05
N TYR A 323 12.78 7.65 12.43
CA TYR A 323 12.33 7.83 11.05
C TYR A 323 10.82 7.99 11.01
N VAL A 324 10.32 8.92 10.22
CA VAL A 324 8.90 9.10 9.93
C VAL A 324 8.69 8.95 8.43
N MET A 325 7.81 8.05 8.04
CA MET A 325 7.50 7.84 6.62
C MET A 325 6.55 8.91 6.11
N ASN A 326 6.80 9.36 4.88
CA ASN A 326 5.98 10.34 4.18
C ASN A 326 6.34 10.39 2.69
N VAL A 327 5.77 11.34 1.93
CA VAL A 327 6.17 11.62 0.52
C VAL A 327 7.70 11.65 0.40
N ARG A 328 8.35 12.40 1.29
CA ARG A 328 9.77 12.26 1.63
C ARG A 328 9.83 11.60 3.00
N TYR A 329 10.70 10.62 3.23
CA TYR A 329 10.88 10.16 4.59
C TYR A 329 11.68 11.21 5.39
N HIS A 330 11.46 11.22 6.70
CA HIS A 330 12.09 12.17 7.60
C HIS A 330 12.94 11.43 8.62
N ARG A 331 14.12 11.95 8.93
CA ARG A 331 15.04 11.40 9.93
C ARG A 331 15.32 12.46 11.00
N SER A 332 15.27 12.05 12.26
CA SER A 332 15.72 12.82 13.42
C SER A 332 16.93 12.12 14.03
N LYS A 333 17.84 12.90 14.62
CA LYS A 333 19.01 12.42 15.39
C LYS A 333 19.06 13.01 16.80
N ASP A 334 17.99 13.66 17.25
CA ASP A 334 17.91 14.38 18.54
C ASP A 334 16.72 13.94 19.41
N GLY A 335 16.27 12.71 19.18
CA GLY A 335 15.15 12.10 19.88
C GLY A 335 13.78 12.61 19.43
N GLY A 336 13.70 13.27 18.26
CA GLY A 336 12.47 13.62 17.57
C GLY A 336 12.10 15.09 17.67
N LYS A 337 13.04 15.95 18.11
CA LYS A 337 12.80 17.38 18.25
C LYS A 337 12.90 18.05 16.88
N THR A 338 13.89 17.67 16.07
CA THR A 338 14.08 18.17 14.70
C THR A 338 14.13 17.03 13.70
N PHE A 339 13.64 17.29 12.48
CA PHE A 339 13.59 16.34 11.37
C PHE A 339 14.10 16.95 10.07
N GLU A 340 15.03 16.23 9.44
CA GLU A 340 15.50 16.46 8.08
C GLU A 340 14.77 15.54 7.10
N SER A 341 14.61 15.98 5.85
CA SER A 341 13.86 15.25 4.82
C SER A 341 14.82 14.60 3.82
N PHE A 342 14.57 13.33 3.51
CA PHE A 342 15.36 12.52 2.60
C PHE A 342 14.45 11.79 1.61
N ASN A 343 15.04 11.21 0.57
CA ASN A 343 14.33 10.38 -0.40
C ASN A 343 15.11 9.08 -0.64
N ALA A 344 14.38 8.01 -0.91
CA ALA A 344 14.88 6.87 -1.65
C ALA A 344 14.86 7.23 -3.17
N PRO A 345 15.20 6.31 -4.09
CA PRO A 345 15.14 6.56 -5.52
C PRO A 345 13.72 6.85 -6.04
N HIS A 346 12.69 6.55 -5.25
CA HIS A 346 11.30 6.97 -5.46
C HIS A 346 10.75 7.66 -4.19
N GLY A 347 9.62 8.35 -4.33
CA GLY A 347 8.89 8.99 -3.22
C GLY A 347 7.71 8.16 -2.73
N ASP A 348 6.97 8.71 -1.76
CA ASP A 348 5.78 8.10 -1.15
C ASP A 348 6.07 6.84 -0.34
N HIS A 349 6.83 7.01 0.74
CA HIS A 349 7.33 5.90 1.55
C HIS A 349 6.24 5.42 2.54
N HIS A 350 6.03 4.10 2.63
CA HIS A 350 4.92 3.45 3.36
C HIS A 350 5.34 2.52 4.49
N ASP A 351 6.56 2.01 4.42
CA ASP A 351 7.07 1.04 5.39
C ASP A 351 8.59 1.08 5.43
N LEU A 352 9.14 0.77 6.58
CA LEU A 352 10.58 0.72 6.82
C LEU A 352 10.90 -0.48 7.70
N TRP A 353 11.99 -1.15 7.39
CA TRP A 353 12.60 -2.11 8.29
C TRP A 353 14.08 -1.78 8.45
N ILE A 354 14.55 -1.81 9.70
CA ILE A 354 15.94 -1.54 10.10
C ILE A 354 16.45 -2.82 10.75
N ALA A 355 17.62 -3.30 10.35
CA ALA A 355 18.13 -4.55 10.90
C ALA A 355 18.43 -4.39 12.41
N PRO A 356 17.96 -5.31 13.27
CA PRO A 356 18.27 -5.26 14.70
C PRO A 356 19.77 -5.33 15.00
N GLU A 357 20.52 -6.01 14.13
CA GLU A 357 21.95 -6.19 14.29
C GLU A 357 22.81 -5.09 13.64
N ASP A 358 22.25 -4.24 12.79
CA ASP A 358 22.99 -3.25 11.99
C ASP A 358 22.04 -2.14 11.52
N ASP A 359 22.10 -0.98 12.16
CA ASP A 359 21.25 0.18 11.85
C ASP A 359 21.54 0.80 10.47
N GLN A 360 22.66 0.45 9.84
CA GLN A 360 22.98 0.88 8.48
C GLN A 360 22.25 0.06 7.41
N ARG A 361 21.75 -1.12 7.78
CA ARG A 361 21.06 -2.05 6.88
C ARG A 361 19.56 -1.87 6.98
N MET A 362 18.96 -1.31 5.93
CA MET A 362 17.53 -1.00 5.91
C MET A 362 16.89 -1.41 4.58
N ILE A 363 15.57 -1.62 4.61
CA ILE A 363 14.73 -1.70 3.41
C ILE A 363 13.53 -0.78 3.60
N ILE A 364 13.17 -0.06 2.54
CA ILE A 364 12.03 0.85 2.50
C ILE A 364 11.06 0.41 1.40
N ALA A 365 9.76 0.62 1.65
CA ALA A 365 8.69 0.43 0.68
C ALA A 365 8.11 1.78 0.27
N ASP A 366 7.87 1.98 -1.02
CA ASP A 366 7.28 3.21 -1.55
C ASP A 366 6.41 2.97 -2.81
N ASP A 367 5.91 4.02 -3.47
CA ASP A 367 5.09 3.91 -4.70
C ASP A 367 5.88 3.38 -5.92
N GLY A 368 7.21 3.28 -5.82
CA GLY A 368 8.12 2.71 -6.81
C GLY A 368 8.58 1.28 -6.50
N GLY A 369 8.22 0.70 -5.35
CA GLY A 369 8.57 -0.68 -4.99
C GLY A 369 9.37 -0.75 -3.69
N ALA A 370 10.42 -1.59 -3.67
CA ALA A 370 11.29 -1.72 -2.51
C ALA A 370 12.76 -1.37 -2.83
N GLN A 371 13.43 -0.67 -1.92
CA GLN A 371 14.83 -0.29 -2.07
C GLN A 371 15.60 -0.56 -0.77
N ILE A 372 16.85 -0.97 -0.91
CA ILE A 372 17.71 -1.43 0.19
C ILE A 372 18.90 -0.50 0.32
N THR A 373 19.34 -0.25 1.54
CA THR A 373 20.56 0.49 1.89
C THR A 373 21.41 -0.32 2.85
N PHE A 374 22.73 -0.10 2.79
CA PHE A 374 23.73 -0.62 3.73
C PHE A 374 24.59 0.50 4.32
N ASP A 375 24.17 1.76 4.16
CA ASP A 375 24.87 2.96 4.62
C ASP A 375 23.91 3.95 5.28
N GLY A 376 22.85 3.45 5.94
CA GLY A 376 21.94 4.25 6.74
C GLY A 376 21.09 5.22 5.90
N GLY A 377 20.87 4.88 4.62
CA GLY A 377 20.03 5.61 3.69
C GLY A 377 20.73 6.72 2.90
N GLU A 378 22.07 6.77 2.92
CA GLU A 378 22.85 7.66 2.06
C GLU A 378 22.77 7.22 0.59
N ASN A 379 22.77 5.91 0.33
CA ASN A 379 22.51 5.31 -0.98
C ASN A 379 21.49 4.17 -0.90
N TRP A 380 20.74 3.98 -1.98
CA TRP A 380 19.68 2.99 -2.07
C TRP A 380 19.76 2.23 -3.39
N THR A 381 19.38 0.95 -3.39
CA THR A 381 19.28 0.14 -4.62
C THR A 381 18.19 0.67 -5.55
N THR A 382 18.34 0.40 -6.85
CA THR A 382 17.35 0.79 -7.87
C THR A 382 16.00 0.08 -7.69
N TYR A 383 14.93 0.70 -8.17
CA TYR A 383 13.62 0.08 -8.37
C TYR A 383 13.34 -0.30 -9.83
N HIS A 384 14.27 0.00 -10.74
CA HIS A 384 14.21 -0.33 -12.18
C HIS A 384 14.57 -1.79 -12.51
N ASN A 385 14.39 -2.70 -11.54
CA ASN A 385 14.56 -4.14 -11.71
C ASN A 385 13.38 -4.95 -11.16
N GLN A 386 12.23 -4.31 -10.92
CA GLN A 386 11.05 -4.90 -10.28
C GLN A 386 9.87 -4.91 -11.26
N PRO A 387 9.45 -6.07 -11.79
CA PRO A 387 8.28 -6.16 -12.67
C PRO A 387 6.94 -6.11 -11.91
N THR A 388 6.76 -5.07 -11.11
CA THR A 388 5.56 -4.85 -10.28
C THR A 388 4.77 -3.61 -10.72
N ALA A 389 4.99 -3.16 -11.95
CA ALA A 389 4.33 -1.99 -12.53
C ALA A 389 2.80 -2.06 -12.39
N GLN A 390 2.23 -1.02 -11.78
CA GLN A 390 0.79 -0.92 -11.58
C GLN A 390 0.13 -0.19 -12.74
N PHE A 391 -0.37 -0.97 -13.70
CA PHE A 391 -1.09 -0.44 -14.84
C PHE A 391 -2.58 -0.29 -14.56
N TYR A 392 -3.10 0.92 -14.76
CA TYR A 392 -4.56 1.13 -14.70
C TYR A 392 -5.27 0.55 -15.93
N ARG A 393 -4.62 0.61 -17.10
CA ARG A 393 -5.18 0.22 -18.40
C ARG A 393 -4.09 -0.23 -19.35
N VAL A 394 -4.46 -1.10 -20.28
CA VAL A 394 -3.59 -1.58 -21.35
C VAL A 394 -4.31 -1.46 -22.69
N VAL A 395 -3.62 -0.95 -23.71
CA VAL A 395 -4.08 -0.96 -25.11
C VAL A 395 -2.97 -1.45 -26.04
N THR A 396 -3.32 -1.86 -27.26
CA THR A 396 -2.38 -2.24 -28.30
C THR A 396 -2.60 -1.43 -29.57
N ASP A 397 -1.58 -1.36 -30.42
CA ASP A 397 -1.69 -0.75 -31.75
C ASP A 397 -1.71 -1.79 -32.88
N ASN A 398 -1.72 -1.30 -34.14
CA ASN A 398 -1.66 -2.13 -35.34
C ASN A 398 -0.24 -2.17 -35.95
N TYR A 399 0.81 -1.82 -35.20
CA TYR A 399 2.18 -1.95 -35.69
C TYR A 399 2.54 -3.45 -35.80
N PHE A 400 3.57 -3.81 -36.57
CA PHE A 400 4.02 -5.21 -36.63
C PHE A 400 5.53 -5.34 -36.35
N PRO A 401 5.92 -6.09 -35.30
CA PRO A 401 5.07 -6.68 -34.25
C PRO A 401 4.35 -5.59 -33.44
N TYR A 402 3.12 -5.84 -32.99
CA TYR A 402 2.33 -4.81 -32.28
C TYR A 402 3.02 -4.31 -31.02
N ARG A 403 2.65 -3.10 -30.59
CA ARG A 403 3.14 -2.49 -29.35
C ARG A 403 2.03 -2.49 -28.31
N ILE A 404 2.44 -2.52 -27.06
CA ILE A 404 1.58 -2.58 -25.88
C ILE A 404 1.81 -1.29 -25.11
N TYR A 405 0.73 -0.66 -24.66
CA TYR A 405 0.78 0.64 -24.03
C TYR A 405 0.12 0.54 -22.66
N GLY A 406 0.70 1.19 -21.66
CA GLY A 406 0.15 1.19 -20.32
C GLY A 406 0.55 2.43 -19.54
N ALA A 407 -0.41 2.98 -18.79
CA ALA A 407 -0.19 4.08 -17.87
C ALA A 407 0.11 3.53 -16.47
N GLN A 408 1.33 3.75 -15.99
CA GLN A 408 1.80 3.24 -14.72
C GLN A 408 1.63 4.30 -13.62
N GLN A 409 1.06 3.90 -12.49
CA GLN A 409 0.95 4.76 -11.30
C GLN A 409 2.29 5.40 -10.90
N ASP A 410 2.24 6.69 -10.54
CA ASP A 410 3.38 7.56 -10.19
C ASP A 410 4.56 7.55 -11.17
N ASN A 411 4.29 7.19 -12.43
CA ASN A 411 5.33 7.11 -13.43
C ASN A 411 4.82 7.46 -14.84
N SER A 412 5.71 7.46 -15.82
CA SER A 412 5.31 7.75 -17.20
C SER A 412 4.41 6.66 -17.79
N THR A 413 3.54 7.05 -18.73
CA THR A 413 2.92 6.08 -19.63
C THR A 413 3.99 5.49 -20.54
N VAL A 414 3.99 4.18 -20.70
CA VAL A 414 4.99 3.45 -21.49
C VAL A 414 4.38 2.82 -22.74
N ARG A 415 5.19 2.76 -23.80
CA ARG A 415 4.99 2.01 -25.03
C ARG A 415 6.05 0.92 -25.09
N ILE A 416 5.62 -0.34 -25.14
CA ILE A 416 6.45 -1.54 -25.06
C ILE A 416 6.30 -2.35 -26.35
N GLN A 417 7.41 -2.74 -26.97
CA GLN A 417 7.37 -3.69 -28.08
C GLN A 417 6.91 -5.07 -27.59
N TYR A 418 5.93 -5.69 -28.28
CA TYR A 418 5.55 -7.07 -27.98
C TYR A 418 6.74 -8.03 -28.11
N ARG A 419 7.58 -7.82 -29.11
CA ARG A 419 8.78 -8.62 -29.40
C ARG A 419 9.88 -7.70 -29.94
N GLY A 420 11.09 -7.86 -29.42
CA GLY A 420 12.31 -7.27 -29.98
C GLY A 420 13.20 -8.33 -30.63
N ASP A 421 14.36 -7.91 -31.13
CA ASP A 421 15.35 -8.80 -31.75
C ASP A 421 16.22 -9.57 -30.74
N ASP A 422 16.12 -9.20 -29.46
CA ASP A 422 16.80 -9.87 -28.35
C ASP A 422 16.03 -11.11 -27.86
N ARG A 423 16.69 -11.92 -27.01
CA ARG A 423 16.09 -13.08 -26.37
C ARG A 423 14.91 -12.73 -25.44
N PHE A 424 14.90 -11.53 -24.87
CA PHE A 424 13.89 -11.04 -23.96
C PHE A 424 13.64 -9.55 -24.18
N ILE A 425 12.45 -9.09 -23.78
CA ILE A 425 12.12 -7.66 -23.74
C ILE A 425 12.90 -7.03 -22.59
N ASN A 426 13.57 -5.90 -22.86
CA ASN A 426 14.30 -5.11 -21.87
C ASN A 426 14.01 -3.61 -22.07
N GLU A 427 14.67 -2.76 -21.28
CA GLU A 427 14.46 -1.31 -21.29
C GLU A 427 14.56 -0.67 -22.67
N LYS A 428 15.40 -1.19 -23.57
CA LYS A 428 15.54 -0.66 -24.94
C LYS A 428 14.28 -0.85 -25.81
N ASN A 429 13.40 -1.75 -25.39
CA ASN A 429 12.15 -2.06 -26.08
C ASN A 429 10.99 -1.21 -25.54
N TRP A 430 11.25 -0.31 -24.59
CA TRP A 430 10.26 0.58 -24.01
C TRP A 430 10.62 2.03 -24.30
N GLU A 431 9.61 2.87 -24.44
CA GLU A 431 9.78 4.31 -24.42
C GLU A 431 8.55 4.97 -23.81
N GLU A 432 8.74 6.18 -23.27
CA GLU A 432 7.64 6.99 -22.76
C GLU A 432 6.73 7.45 -23.91
N THR A 433 5.43 7.59 -23.63
CA THR A 433 4.43 8.01 -24.61
C THR A 433 3.44 9.02 -23.99
N ALA A 434 2.48 9.47 -24.79
CA ALA A 434 1.49 10.47 -24.38
C ALA A 434 0.74 10.04 -23.12
N GLY A 435 0.40 11.03 -22.29
CA GLY A 435 -0.32 10.88 -21.04
C GLY A 435 0.58 10.99 -19.80
N GLY A 436 0.00 10.69 -18.66
CA GLY A 436 0.70 10.57 -17.38
C GLY A 436 0.37 9.25 -16.70
N GLU A 437 0.49 9.19 -15.38
CA GLU A 437 0.39 7.93 -14.63
C GLU A 437 -0.97 7.21 -14.74
N SER A 438 -2.04 7.95 -15.04
CA SER A 438 -3.42 7.45 -15.00
C SER A 438 -4.10 7.41 -16.38
N ALA A 439 -3.33 7.56 -17.46
CA ALA A 439 -3.83 7.82 -18.80
C ALA A 439 -4.89 6.82 -19.31
N HIS A 440 -5.92 7.38 -19.97
CA HIS A 440 -6.56 6.68 -21.09
C HIS A 440 -5.70 6.92 -22.32
N ILE A 441 -5.33 5.85 -23.02
CA ILE A 441 -4.41 5.88 -24.15
C ILE A 441 -5.19 5.56 -25.42
N ALA A 442 -5.02 6.39 -26.45
CA ALA A 442 -5.56 6.17 -27.77
C ALA A 442 -4.45 6.32 -28.81
N VAL A 443 -4.20 5.27 -29.59
CA VAL A 443 -3.27 5.30 -30.73
C VAL A 443 -4.06 5.69 -31.97
N ASP A 444 -3.52 6.58 -32.81
CA ASP A 444 -4.18 6.95 -34.07
C ASP A 444 -4.30 5.69 -34.96
N PRO A 445 -5.52 5.33 -35.40
CA PRO A 445 -5.73 4.10 -36.15
C PRO A 445 -5.13 4.11 -37.56
N LYS A 446 -4.69 5.27 -38.06
CA LYS A 446 -4.07 5.47 -39.38
C LYS A 446 -2.56 5.71 -39.30
N ASP A 447 -2.04 6.13 -38.15
CA ASP A 447 -0.59 6.34 -37.93
C ASP A 447 -0.20 5.94 -36.50
N ASN A 448 0.36 4.73 -36.35
CA ASN A 448 0.71 4.21 -35.02
C ASN A 448 1.81 5.02 -34.29
N ASP A 449 2.48 5.98 -34.94
CA ASP A 449 3.43 6.88 -34.27
C ASP A 449 2.76 8.06 -33.57
N ILE A 450 1.46 8.28 -33.79
CA ILE A 450 0.69 9.32 -33.11
C ILE A 450 -0.10 8.69 -31.98
N VAL A 451 0.14 9.15 -30.76
CA VAL A 451 -0.51 8.66 -29.55
C VAL A 451 -1.10 9.82 -28.78
N TYR A 452 -2.28 9.61 -28.23
CA TYR A 452 -2.98 10.52 -27.33
C TYR A 452 -3.07 9.86 -25.96
N GLY A 453 -2.84 10.63 -24.91
CA GLY A 453 -2.89 10.12 -23.54
C GLY A 453 -3.35 11.18 -22.56
N GLY A 454 -4.31 10.81 -21.72
CA GLY A 454 -4.77 11.63 -20.60
C GLY A 454 -3.87 11.55 -19.37
N SER A 455 -4.18 12.31 -18.33
CA SER A 455 -3.71 12.13 -16.96
C SER A 455 -4.76 12.69 -16.00
N TYR A 456 -4.42 12.78 -14.73
CA TYR A 456 -5.20 13.50 -13.72
C TYR A 456 -5.38 14.99 -14.06
N ASP A 457 -6.40 15.59 -13.45
CA ASP A 457 -6.78 17.00 -13.59
C ASP A 457 -7.05 17.48 -15.02
N GLY A 458 -7.46 16.56 -15.90
CA GLY A 458 -7.85 16.90 -17.26
C GLY A 458 -6.70 17.15 -18.23
N PHE A 459 -5.46 16.81 -17.84
CA PHE A 459 -4.31 16.88 -18.72
C PHE A 459 -4.44 15.88 -19.86
N LEU A 460 -4.26 16.32 -21.10
CA LEU A 460 -4.33 15.52 -22.32
C LEU A 460 -3.20 15.94 -23.25
N THR A 461 -2.40 14.96 -23.67
CA THR A 461 -1.26 15.18 -24.56
C THR A 461 -1.36 14.34 -25.81
N ARG A 462 -0.75 14.84 -26.87
CA ARG A 462 -0.47 14.13 -28.11
C ARG A 462 1.05 14.05 -28.28
N ILE A 463 1.55 12.86 -28.56
CA ILE A 463 2.95 12.63 -28.94
C ILE A 463 3.00 12.07 -30.35
N ASN A 464 3.89 12.63 -31.17
CA ASN A 464 4.31 12.02 -32.44
C ASN A 464 5.70 11.40 -32.24
N HIS A 465 5.77 10.08 -32.15
CA HIS A 465 6.99 9.34 -31.88
C HIS A 465 8.03 9.40 -32.99
N ARG A 466 7.62 9.72 -34.23
CA ARG A 466 8.51 9.90 -35.37
C ARG A 466 9.26 11.23 -35.30
N THR A 467 8.58 12.30 -34.94
CA THR A 467 9.16 13.66 -34.85
C THR A 467 9.59 14.06 -33.43
N LYS A 468 9.20 13.26 -32.42
CA LYS A 468 9.33 13.54 -30.99
C LYS A 468 8.59 14.82 -30.54
N GLU A 469 7.62 15.28 -31.34
CA GLU A 469 6.77 16.41 -30.99
C GLU A 469 5.80 16.01 -29.87
N VAL A 470 5.76 16.81 -28.80
CA VAL A 470 4.78 16.70 -27.71
C VAL A 470 3.91 17.95 -27.70
N ARG A 471 2.59 17.76 -27.70
CA ARG A 471 1.63 18.87 -27.65
C ARG A 471 0.58 18.62 -26.59
N ALA A 472 0.41 19.57 -25.68
CA ALA A 472 -0.78 19.63 -24.83
C ALA A 472 -1.99 19.96 -25.72
N VAL A 473 -3.02 19.12 -25.63
CA VAL A 473 -4.28 19.23 -26.39
C VAL A 473 -5.47 19.24 -25.43
N ASN A 474 -5.25 19.80 -24.24
CA ASN A 474 -6.28 20.01 -23.22
C ASN A 474 -7.48 20.77 -23.80
N VAL A 475 -8.68 20.47 -23.32
CA VAL A 475 -9.91 21.21 -23.68
C VAL A 475 -9.82 22.67 -23.19
N TRP A 476 -9.08 22.90 -22.10
CA TRP A 476 -8.79 24.22 -21.55
C TRP A 476 -7.29 24.34 -21.26
N PRO A 477 -6.63 25.45 -21.63
CA PRO A 477 -5.17 25.55 -21.59
C PRO A 477 -4.60 25.69 -20.17
N ASP A 478 -5.40 26.10 -19.20
CA ASP A 478 -4.94 26.29 -17.83
C ASP A 478 -4.86 24.97 -17.07
N ASN A 479 -3.74 24.73 -16.39
CA ASN A 479 -3.60 23.64 -15.43
C ASN A 479 -4.24 24.05 -14.11
N PRO A 480 -5.32 23.39 -13.67
CA PRO A 480 -6.07 23.82 -12.49
C PRO A 480 -5.53 23.20 -11.18
N MET A 481 -4.36 22.55 -11.19
CA MET A 481 -3.81 21.88 -10.02
C MET A 481 -3.58 22.86 -8.86
N GLY A 482 -4.21 22.59 -7.72
CA GLY A 482 -4.17 23.44 -6.52
C GLY A 482 -5.28 24.48 -6.41
N HIS A 483 -6.15 24.61 -7.42
CA HIS A 483 -7.30 25.52 -7.39
C HIS A 483 -8.55 24.88 -6.74
N GLY A 484 -9.48 25.72 -6.30
CA GLY A 484 -10.79 25.29 -5.79
C GLY A 484 -11.70 24.83 -6.93
N ALA A 485 -12.65 23.91 -6.67
CA ALA A 485 -13.54 23.35 -7.69
C ALA A 485 -14.42 24.40 -8.41
N GLU A 486 -14.58 25.58 -7.82
CA GLU A 486 -15.21 26.78 -8.37
C GLU A 486 -14.45 27.38 -9.56
N ASP A 487 -13.13 27.25 -9.60
CA ASP A 487 -12.27 27.83 -10.64
C ASP A 487 -12.23 26.96 -11.91
N PHE A 488 -12.74 25.72 -11.84
CA PHE A 488 -12.68 24.76 -12.94
C PHE A 488 -13.80 24.99 -13.94
N LYS A 489 -13.44 25.47 -15.15
CA LYS A 489 -14.36 25.55 -16.29
C LYS A 489 -14.91 24.17 -16.69
N TYR A 490 -14.05 23.15 -16.68
CA TYR A 490 -14.40 21.75 -16.91
C TYR A 490 -13.94 20.93 -15.73
N ARG A 491 -14.85 20.11 -15.19
CA ARG A 491 -14.57 19.26 -14.05
C ARG A 491 -14.28 17.85 -14.53
N PHE A 492 -13.02 17.46 -14.37
CA PHE A 492 -12.58 16.08 -14.54
C PHE A 492 -12.47 15.45 -13.16
N GLN A 493 -12.75 14.15 -13.07
CA GLN A 493 -12.35 13.37 -11.89
C GLN A 493 -10.85 13.04 -12.01
N TRP A 494 -10.39 11.93 -11.42
CA TRP A 494 -9.00 11.48 -11.51
C TRP A 494 -8.46 11.25 -12.94
N ASN A 495 -9.32 11.14 -13.98
CA ASN A 495 -8.90 10.91 -15.36
C ASN A 495 -9.69 11.76 -16.36
N PHE A 496 -9.05 12.09 -17.48
CA PHE A 496 -9.73 12.55 -18.71
C PHE A 496 -10.66 11.43 -19.24
N PRO A 497 -11.92 11.74 -19.65
CA PRO A 497 -12.90 10.76 -20.11
C PRO A 497 -12.57 10.11 -21.46
#